data_AF-A0A0F8ZJC1-F1
#
_entry.id   AF-A0A0F8ZJC1-F1
#
_cell.length_a   1.000
_cell.length_b   1.000
_cell.length_c   1.000
_cell.angle_alpha   90.00
_cell.angle_beta   90.00
_cell.angle_gamma   90.00
#
_symmetry.space_group_name_H-M   'P 1'
#
loop_
_entity.id
_entity.type
_entity.pdbx_description
1 polymer ?
#
loop_
_entity_poly.entity_id
_entity_poly.type
_entity_poly.pdbx_seq_one_letter_code
_entity_poly.pdbx_strand_id
1 'polypeptide(L)'
;MKLAELQKRRQRIAKALLDGADPYRICRDERISWSTVYAIARVAGVQTFHRTRAPLPPLKREFHAVTIARAFDVLAQLRPGDKSLRQIAVVVGVRRQWVGQIETLAIKKGLLSPREDVKCTDTTKS
;
A
#
# COMPACT_ATOMS: atom_id res chain seq x y z
N MET A 1 6.89 -14.02 -9.74
CA MET A 1 5.85 -14.86 -9.10
C MET A 1 4.89 -15.31 -10.19
N LYS A 2 4.70 -16.62 -10.38
CA LYS A 2 3.90 -17.14 -11.50
C LYS A 2 2.41 -16.81 -11.26
N LEU A 3 1.65 -16.55 -12.32
CA LEU A 3 0.24 -16.11 -12.23
C LEU A 3 -0.64 -17.09 -11.42
N ALA A 4 -0.34 -18.39 -11.53
CA ALA A 4 -0.97 -19.46 -10.76
C ALA A 4 -0.70 -19.38 -9.25
N GLU A 5 0.49 -18.96 -8.81
CA GLU A 5 0.81 -18.81 -7.39
C GLU A 5 0.04 -17.65 -6.77
N LEU A 6 -0.12 -16.56 -7.53
CA LEU A 6 -0.92 -15.41 -7.12
C LEU A 6 -2.40 -15.77 -6.98
N GLN A 7 -2.95 -16.57 -7.88
CA GLN A 7 -4.33 -17.05 -7.77
C GLN A 7 -4.53 -17.97 -6.57
N LYS A 8 -3.66 -18.97 -6.37
CA LYS A 8 -3.72 -19.86 -5.19
C LYS A 8 -3.66 -19.08 -3.90
N ARG A 9 -2.78 -18.08 -3.83
CA ARG A 9 -2.66 -17.19 -2.68
C ARG A 9 -3.93 -16.39 -2.42
N ARG A 10 -4.53 -15.79 -3.46
CA ARG A 10 -5.81 -15.06 -3.35
C ARG A 10 -6.93 -15.96 -2.87
N GLN A 11 -7.00 -17.20 -3.35
CA GLN A 11 -8.00 -18.18 -2.90
C GLN A 11 -7.84 -18.54 -1.42
N ARG A 12 -6.61 -18.74 -0.92
CA ARG A 12 -6.38 -18.97 0.51
C ARG A 12 -6.83 -17.80 1.37
N ILE A 13 -6.52 -16.57 0.96
CA ILE A 13 -6.93 -15.35 1.66
C ILE A 13 -8.45 -15.22 1.65
N ALA A 14 -9.09 -15.41 0.50
CA ALA A 14 -10.54 -15.38 0.38
C ALA A 14 -11.21 -16.40 1.30
N LYS A 15 -10.70 -17.64 1.32
CA LYS A 15 -11.20 -18.69 2.21
C LYS A 15 -11.05 -18.31 3.69
N ALA A 16 -9.87 -17.85 4.09
CA ALA A 16 -9.63 -17.41 5.47
C ALA A 16 -10.60 -16.28 5.90
N LEU A 17 -10.89 -15.34 4.99
CA LEU A 17 -11.86 -14.26 5.25
C LEU A 17 -13.30 -14.78 5.38
N LEU A 18 -13.70 -15.75 4.55
CA LEU A 18 -15.00 -16.42 4.65
C LEU A 18 -15.13 -17.22 5.95
N ASP A 19 -14.04 -17.83 6.39
CA ASP A 19 -13.93 -18.56 7.67
C ASP A 19 -13.88 -17.61 8.90
N GLY A 20 -13.99 -16.28 8.69
CA GLY A 20 -14.05 -15.29 9.75
C GLY A 20 -12.69 -14.87 10.33
N ALA A 21 -11.58 -15.15 9.64
CA ALA A 21 -10.26 -14.73 10.09
C ALA A 21 -10.11 -13.20 10.09
N ASP A 22 -9.41 -12.68 11.10
CA ASP A 22 -9.10 -11.26 11.21
C ASP A 22 -8.28 -10.78 10.01
N PRO A 23 -8.78 -9.81 9.21
CA PRO A 23 -8.06 -9.25 8.08
C PRO A 23 -6.69 -8.65 8.44
N TYR A 24 -6.48 -8.23 9.70
CA TYR A 24 -5.17 -7.72 10.16
C TYR A 24 -4.14 -8.83 10.28
N ARG A 25 -4.56 -9.97 10.82
CA ARG A 25 -3.72 -11.17 10.93
C ARG A 25 -3.34 -11.68 9.54
N ILE A 26 -4.28 -11.65 8.59
CA ILE A 26 -4.00 -11.97 7.18
C ILE A 26 -2.97 -11.01 6.58
N CYS A 27 -3.11 -9.69 6.79
CA CYS A 27 -2.13 -8.71 6.29
C CYS A 27 -0.71 -9.02 6.79
N ARG A 28 -0.58 -9.44 8.06
CA ARG A 28 0.68 -9.82 8.68
C ARG A 28 1.24 -11.12 8.10
N ASP A 29 0.45 -12.19 8.14
CA ASP A 29 0.89 -13.54 7.76
C ASP A 29 1.22 -13.61 6.27
N GLU A 30 0.42 -12.93 5.45
CA GLU A 30 0.64 -12.82 4.00
C GLU A 30 1.50 -11.60 3.63
N ARG A 31 1.98 -10.78 4.57
CA ARG A 31 2.79 -9.58 4.24
C ARG A 31 2.21 -8.72 3.11
N ILE A 32 0.89 -8.58 3.06
CA ILE A 32 0.15 -7.82 2.04
C ILE A 32 -0.51 -6.60 2.66
N SER A 33 -0.84 -5.61 1.83
CA SER A 33 -1.53 -4.40 2.30
C SER A 33 -3.00 -4.67 2.63
N TRP A 34 -3.54 -3.84 3.52
CA TRP A 34 -4.98 -3.84 3.83
C TRP A 34 -5.87 -3.66 2.59
N SER A 35 -5.43 -2.83 1.63
CA SER A 35 -6.15 -2.63 0.37
C SER A 35 -6.22 -3.92 -0.48
N THR A 36 -5.17 -4.74 -0.44
CA THR A 36 -5.14 -6.03 -1.14
C THR A 36 -6.11 -7.01 -0.51
N VAL A 37 -6.12 -7.11 0.82
CA VAL A 37 -7.07 -7.97 1.56
C VAL A 37 -8.51 -7.52 1.31
N TYR A 38 -8.79 -6.22 1.33
CA TYR A 38 -10.12 -5.67 1.04
C TYR A 38 -10.58 -5.94 -0.39
N ALA A 39 -9.67 -5.82 -1.38
CA ALA A 39 -9.98 -6.15 -2.77
C ALA A 39 -10.34 -7.64 -2.93
N ILE A 40 -9.62 -8.52 -2.24
CA ILE A 40 -9.91 -9.97 -2.25
C ILE A 40 -11.23 -10.27 -1.55
N ALA A 41 -11.49 -9.68 -0.38
CA ALA A 41 -12.74 -9.83 0.36
C ALA A 41 -13.96 -9.45 -0.49
N ARG A 42 -13.87 -8.31 -1.20
CA ARG A 42 -14.91 -7.83 -2.09
C ARG A 42 -15.20 -8.79 -3.25
N VAL A 43 -14.16 -9.35 -3.87
CA VAL A 43 -14.32 -10.32 -4.97
C VAL A 43 -14.88 -11.64 -4.46
N ALA A 44 -14.52 -12.04 -3.24
CA ALA A 44 -14.99 -13.26 -2.61
C ALA A 44 -16.43 -13.18 -2.08
N GLY A 45 -17.13 -12.05 -2.25
CA GLY A 45 -18.48 -11.88 -1.73
C GLY A 45 -18.57 -11.83 -0.20
N VAL A 46 -17.43 -11.71 0.49
CA VAL A 46 -17.41 -11.46 1.92
C VAL A 46 -18.00 -10.07 2.09
N GLN A 47 -19.15 -9.97 2.76
CA GLN A 47 -19.60 -8.69 3.30
C GLN A 47 -18.51 -8.25 4.28
N THR A 48 -17.52 -7.51 3.76
CA THR A 48 -16.59 -6.79 4.60
C THR A 48 -17.48 -5.99 5.52
N PHE A 49 -17.42 -6.32 6.80
CA PHE A 49 -17.94 -5.51 7.89
C PHE A 49 -17.88 -4.06 7.44
N HIS A 50 -19.01 -3.35 7.60
CA HIS A 50 -19.14 -1.95 7.25
C HIS A 50 -17.82 -1.21 7.45
N ARG A 51 -17.62 -0.11 6.75
CA ARG A 51 -16.78 0.97 7.28
C ARG A 51 -17.32 1.37 8.68
N THR A 52 -17.17 0.52 9.70
CA THR A 52 -16.87 0.98 11.01
C THR A 52 -15.66 1.85 10.74
N ARG A 53 -15.86 3.14 10.92
CA ARG A 53 -14.86 4.00 11.55
C ARG A 53 -14.50 3.36 12.90
N ALA A 54 -14.11 2.08 12.91
CA ALA A 54 -13.42 1.49 14.02
C ALA A 54 -12.23 2.43 14.17
N PRO A 55 -12.08 3.07 15.35
CA PRO A 55 -10.89 3.86 15.59
C PRO A 55 -9.71 3.00 15.16
N LEU A 56 -8.78 3.60 14.40
CA LEU A 56 -7.54 2.93 14.02
C LEU A 56 -7.11 2.10 15.23
N PRO A 57 -6.95 0.77 15.10
CA PRO A 57 -6.64 -0.05 16.26
C PRO A 57 -5.44 0.61 16.96
N PRO A 58 -5.43 0.66 18.31
CA PRO A 58 -4.34 1.27 19.05
C PRO A 58 -3.04 0.74 18.44
N LEU A 59 -2.08 1.63 18.18
CA LEU A 59 -0.84 1.36 17.45
C LEU A 59 -0.08 0.21 18.13
N LYS A 60 -0.50 -1.03 17.91
CA LYS A 60 0.16 -2.23 18.40
C LYS A 60 1.48 -2.32 17.66
N ARG A 61 2.51 -2.87 18.30
CA ARG A 61 3.85 -3.07 17.71
C ARG A 61 3.82 -3.69 16.30
N GLU A 62 2.80 -4.49 16.02
CA GLU A 62 2.57 -5.15 14.73
C GLU A 62 2.10 -4.18 13.63
N PHE A 63 1.22 -3.23 13.95
CA PHE A 63 0.83 -2.16 13.03
C PHE A 63 2.02 -1.24 12.75
N HIS A 64 2.86 -0.98 13.75
CA HIS A 64 4.15 -0.29 13.56
C HIS A 64 5.06 -1.06 12.60
N ALA A 65 5.25 -2.37 12.76
CA ALA A 65 6.13 -3.15 11.91
C ALA A 65 5.70 -3.13 10.44
N VAL A 66 4.39 -3.29 10.16
CA VAL A 66 3.85 -3.20 8.79
C VAL A 66 3.98 -1.79 8.22
N THR A 67 3.70 -0.76 9.02
CA THR A 67 3.80 0.64 8.61
C THR A 67 5.25 1.03 8.31
N ILE A 68 6.20 0.58 9.14
CA ILE A 68 7.64 0.79 8.96
C ILE A 68 8.15 0.07 7.71
N ALA A 69 7.80 -1.21 7.53
CA ALA A 69 8.20 -1.97 6.35
C ALA A 69 7.69 -1.32 5.06
N ARG A 70 6.43 -0.88 5.04
CA ARG A 70 5.85 -0.18 3.89
C ARG A 70 6.47 1.20 3.66
N ALA A 71 6.92 1.89 4.71
CA ALA A 71 7.65 3.15 4.56
C ALA A 71 9.02 2.92 3.92
N PHE A 72 9.74 1.87 4.31
CA PHE A 72 10.99 1.47 3.65
C PHE A 72 10.76 1.05 2.18
N ASP A 73 9.70 0.29 1.89
CA ASP A 73 9.33 -0.04 0.50
C ASP A 73 9.10 1.22 -0.33
N VAL A 74 8.43 2.24 0.22
CA VAL A 74 8.23 3.53 -0.45
C VAL A 74 9.57 4.24 -0.67
N LEU A 75 10.42 4.37 0.36
CA LEU A 75 11.72 5.02 0.25
C LEU A 75 12.63 4.33 -0.78
N ALA A 76 12.59 3.00 -0.86
CA ALA A 76 13.36 2.23 -1.84
C ALA A 76 12.92 2.50 -3.28
N GLN A 77 11.64 2.83 -3.50
CA GLN A 77 11.09 3.17 -4.80
C GLN A 77 11.23 4.67 -5.13
N LEU A 78 11.42 5.53 -4.12
CA LEU A 78 11.72 6.96 -4.27
C LEU A 78 13.20 7.17 -4.62
N ARG A 79 13.63 6.63 -5.77
CA ARG A 79 14.92 6.96 -6.38
C ARG A 79 14.73 8.02 -7.47
N PRO A 80 15.75 8.87 -7.71
CA PRO A 80 15.67 9.89 -8.75
C PRO A 80 15.53 9.21 -10.12
N GLY A 81 14.44 9.51 -10.84
CA GLY A 81 14.27 9.17 -12.26
C GLY A 81 13.03 8.35 -12.64
N ASP A 82 12.68 7.30 -11.91
CA ASP A 82 11.98 6.19 -12.61
C ASP A 82 10.48 6.04 -12.37
N LYS A 83 9.88 6.62 -11.31
CA LYS A 83 8.46 6.36 -10.99
C LYS A 83 7.74 7.56 -10.41
N SER A 84 6.55 7.87 -10.94
CA SER A 84 5.61 8.81 -10.32
C SER A 84 5.13 8.29 -8.96
N LEU A 85 4.73 9.19 -8.05
CA LEU A 85 4.15 8.82 -6.75
C LEU A 85 2.97 7.85 -6.86
N ARG A 86 2.19 7.98 -7.94
CA ARG A 86 1.07 7.08 -8.24
C ARG A 86 1.56 5.66 -8.56
N GLN A 87 2.61 5.52 -9.38
CA GLN A 87 3.19 4.21 -9.70
C GLN A 87 3.78 3.55 -8.44
N ILE A 88 4.47 4.32 -7.60
CA ILE A 88 5.00 3.82 -6.32
C ILE A 88 3.87 3.34 -5.41
N ALA A 89 2.79 4.13 -5.29
CA ALA A 89 1.62 3.75 -4.50
C ALA A 89 1.00 2.43 -4.95
N VAL A 90 0.90 2.20 -6.26
CA VAL A 90 0.39 0.94 -6.82
C VAL A 90 1.32 -0.23 -6.53
N VAL A 91 2.63 -0.06 -6.74
CA VAL A 91 3.63 -1.11 -6.51
C VAL A 91 3.69 -1.54 -5.04
N VAL A 92 3.66 -0.57 -4.12
CA VAL A 92 3.74 -0.83 -2.68
C VAL A 92 2.36 -1.19 -2.08
N GLY A 93 1.28 -0.91 -2.80
CA GLY A 93 -0.09 -1.22 -2.37
C GLY A 93 -0.64 -0.25 -1.31
N VAL A 94 -0.25 1.02 -1.38
CA VAL A 94 -0.59 2.08 -0.42
C VAL A 94 -1.28 3.26 -1.11
N ARG A 95 -1.80 4.22 -0.33
CA ARG A 95 -2.42 5.42 -0.90
C ARG A 95 -1.36 6.40 -1.40
N ARG A 96 -1.59 7.05 -2.55
CA ARG A 96 -0.71 8.10 -3.09
C ARG A 96 -0.39 9.20 -2.07
N GLN A 97 -1.38 9.65 -1.31
CA GLN A 97 -1.19 10.67 -0.26
C GLN A 97 -0.15 10.23 0.78
N TRP A 98 -0.13 8.95 1.13
CA TRP A 98 0.81 8.40 2.11
C TRP A 98 2.24 8.35 1.53
N VAL A 99 2.39 8.00 0.25
CA VAL A 99 3.68 8.09 -0.46
C VAL A 99 4.21 9.52 -0.46
N GLY A 100 3.34 10.51 -0.75
CA GLY A 100 3.72 11.92 -0.71
C GLY A 100 4.14 12.39 0.69
N GLN A 101 3.43 11.97 1.75
CA GLN A 101 3.82 12.26 3.13
C GLN A 101 5.20 11.69 3.49
N ILE A 102 5.48 10.46 3.06
CA ILE A 102 6.79 9.82 3.28
C ILE A 102 7.89 10.56 2.52
N GLU A 103 7.66 10.93 1.25
CA GLU A 103 8.60 11.71 0.46
C GLU A 103 8.91 13.06 1.11
N THR A 104 7.87 13.81 1.52
CA THR A 104 8.05 15.09 2.24
C THR A 104 8.86 14.92 3.53
N LEU A 105 8.56 13.87 4.32
CA LEU A 105 9.31 13.58 5.55
C LEU A 105 10.76 13.20 5.27
N ALA A 106 11.01 12.41 4.23
CA ALA A 106 12.35 11.99 3.83
C ALA A 106 13.20 13.18 3.38
N ILE A 107 12.63 14.09 2.58
CA ILE A 107 13.27 15.35 2.17
C ILE A 107 13.58 16.21 3.39
N LYS A 108 12.59 16.42 4.29
CA LYS A 108 12.77 17.20 5.51
C LYS A 108 13.87 16.63 6.43
N LYS A 109 14.10 15.32 6.38
CA LYS A 109 15.15 14.63 7.14
C LYS A 109 16.47 14.48 6.39
N GLY A 110 16.59 15.04 5.18
CA GLY A 110 17.80 14.98 4.36
C GLY A 110 18.09 13.58 3.80
N LEU A 111 17.12 12.67 3.82
CA LEU A 111 17.28 11.31 3.28
C LEU A 111 17.11 11.26 1.76
N LEU A 112 16.41 12.23 1.19
CA LEU A 112 16.18 12.36 -0.25
C LEU A 112 16.34 13.82 -0.66
N SER A 113 16.87 14.05 -1.85
CA SER A 113 16.77 15.36 -2.49
C SER A 113 15.35 15.57 -3.03
N PRO A 114 14.83 16.81 -3.05
CA PRO A 114 13.62 17.12 -3.79
C PRO A 114 13.72 16.63 -5.22
N ARG A 115 12.64 16.07 -5.75
CA ARG A 115 12.57 15.73 -7.17
C ARG A 115 12.63 17.03 -7.95
N GLU A 116 13.43 17.08 -9.01
CA GLU A 116 13.34 18.17 -9.97
C GLU A 116 11.91 18.18 -10.50
N ASP A 117 11.20 19.29 -10.29
CA ASP A 117 9.89 19.48 -10.87
C ASP A 117 10.05 19.28 -12.37
N VAL A 118 9.46 18.20 -12.88
CA VAL A 118 9.24 18.08 -14.32
C VAL A 118 8.37 19.27 -14.66
N LYS A 119 8.98 20.34 -15.18
CA LYS A 119 8.27 21.47 -15.75
C LYS A 119 7.24 20.86 -16.71
N CYS A 120 5.97 20.96 -16.35
CA CYS A 120 4.88 20.77 -17.28
C CYS A 120 5.17 21.77 -18.40
N THR A 121 5.72 21.29 -19.50
CA THR A 121 5.77 22.07 -20.73
C THR A 121 4.34 22.09 -21.22
N ASP A 122 3.64 23.18 -20.91
CA ASP A 122 2.44 23.57 -21.62
C ASP A 122 2.83 23.71 -23.09
N THR A 123 2.65 22.64 -23.87
CA THR A 123 2.50 22.76 -25.31
C THR A 123 1.10 23.31 -25.58
N THR A 124 1.02 24.63 -25.48
CA THR A 124 0.02 25.47 -26.13
C THR A 124 -0.05 25.05 -27.60
N LYS A 125 -1.19 24.51 -28.04
CA LYS A 125 -1.49 24.42 -29.47
C LYS A 125 -2.03 25.78 -29.91
N SER A 126 -1.25 26.41 -30.79
CA SER A 126 -1.68 27.43 -31.75
C SER A 126 -2.82 26.96 -32.63
#